data_AF-A0A495H3U6-F1
#
_entry.id   AF-A0A495H3U6-F1
#
_cell.length_a   1.000
_cell.length_b   1.000
_cell.length_c   1.000
_cell.angle_alpha   90.00
_cell.angle_beta   90.00
_cell.angle_gamma   90.00
#
_symmetry.space_group_name_H-M   'P 1'
#
loop_
_entity.id
_entity.type
_entity.pdbx_description
1 polymer ?
#
loop_
_entity_poly.entity_id
_entity_poly.type
_entity_poly.pdbx_seq_one_letter_code
_entity_poly.pdbx_strand_id
1 'polypeptide(L)'
;MLYVVEVPKKGLPKCWSAPDMESFVAQVQLERKTICHVTDRVMFERITAKELLGRLGNPAPSELIGTEQEWLYDVLMDQGMHAKLYRADAYTKDDGSYSIEPINEYEATLSWLSEELDTILVFESIEEARAALYDMRNWLFSGGMEGLTGLADLLEATPTSGTALGKAVLQQFQLCAART
;
A
#
# COMPACT_ATOMS: atom_id res chain seq x y z
N MET A 1 -14.52 4.57 0.64
CA MET A 1 -13.57 5.53 1.22
C MET A 1 -12.72 4.79 2.22
N LEU A 2 -11.42 4.82 2.00
CA LEU A 2 -10.39 4.19 2.81
C LEU A 2 -9.91 5.18 3.87
N TYR A 3 -9.64 4.68 5.07
CA TYR A 3 -8.99 5.40 6.15
C TYR A 3 -7.68 4.71 6.49
N VAL A 4 -6.59 5.47 6.48
CA VAL A 4 -5.24 4.95 6.62
C VAL A 4 -4.60 5.59 7.84
N VAL A 5 -4.05 4.74 8.71
CA VAL A 5 -3.22 5.14 9.83
C VAL A 5 -1.82 4.57 9.61
N GLU A 6 -0.86 5.44 9.35
CA GLU A 6 0.55 5.10 9.24
C GLU A 6 1.22 5.34 10.58
N VAL A 7 1.85 4.30 11.14
CA VAL A 7 2.70 4.43 12.32
C VAL A 7 4.15 4.21 11.88
N PRO A 8 4.96 5.28 11.78
CA PRO A 8 6.35 5.15 11.38
C PRO A 8 7.20 4.54 12.50
N LYS A 9 8.29 3.85 12.13
CA LYS A 9 9.31 3.35 13.09
C LYS A 9 9.91 4.47 13.96
N LYS A 10 9.90 5.71 13.45
CA LYS A 10 10.31 6.93 14.16
C LYS A 10 9.44 8.09 13.72
N GLY A 11 8.90 8.86 14.68
CA GLY A 11 8.06 10.03 14.42
C GLY A 11 6.63 9.83 14.89
N LEU A 12 5.77 10.80 14.57
CA LEU A 12 4.35 10.78 14.93
C LEU A 12 3.53 9.98 13.90
N PRO A 13 2.48 9.28 14.33
CA PRO A 13 1.51 8.68 13.41
C PRO A 13 0.90 9.69 12.46
N LYS A 14 0.54 9.25 11.25
CA LYS A 14 -0.18 10.04 10.27
C LYS A 14 -1.50 9.37 9.95
N CYS A 15 -2.56 10.17 9.83
CA CYS A 15 -3.89 9.71 9.46
C CYS A 15 -4.35 10.46 8.22
N TRP A 16 -4.85 9.73 7.23
CA TRP A 16 -5.38 10.30 6.00
C TRP A 16 -6.43 9.37 5.38
N SER A 17 -7.15 9.86 4.38
CA SER A 17 -8.22 9.10 3.72
C SER A 17 -8.12 9.21 2.21
N ALA A 18 -8.49 8.13 1.52
CA ALA A 18 -8.63 8.09 0.06
C ALA A 18 -10.05 7.67 -0.33
N PRO A 19 -10.67 8.28 -1.37
CA PRO A 19 -12.00 7.89 -1.83
C PRO A 19 -12.15 6.38 -2.15
N ASP A 20 -11.13 5.82 -2.80
CA ASP A 20 -11.07 4.45 -3.30
C ASP A 20 -9.61 3.95 -3.37
N MET A 21 -9.44 2.69 -3.79
CA MET A 21 -8.12 2.05 -3.93
C MET A 21 -7.25 2.74 -4.98
N GLU A 22 -7.82 3.24 -6.08
CA GLU A 22 -7.06 3.96 -7.12
C GLU A 22 -6.48 5.27 -6.58
N SER A 23 -7.30 6.03 -5.85
CA SER A 23 -6.89 7.28 -5.20
C SER A 23 -5.83 7.05 -4.13
N PHE A 24 -5.92 5.94 -3.39
CA PHE A 24 -4.89 5.53 -2.43
C PHE A 24 -3.54 5.32 -3.14
N VAL A 25 -3.53 4.53 -4.23
CA VAL A 25 -2.32 4.27 -5.01
C VAL A 25 -1.72 5.58 -5.53
N ALA A 26 -2.54 6.44 -6.14
CA ALA A 26 -2.10 7.71 -6.68
C ALA A 26 -1.51 8.64 -5.61
N GLN A 27 -2.10 8.68 -4.40
CA GLN A 27 -1.59 9.49 -3.30
C GLN A 27 -0.23 8.99 -2.81
N VAL A 28 -0.06 7.66 -2.62
CA VAL A 28 1.22 7.08 -2.19
C VAL A 28 2.33 7.36 -3.22
N GLN A 29 2.03 7.21 -4.52
CA GLN A 29 2.96 7.53 -5.61
C GLN A 29 3.40 9.00 -5.57
N LEU A 30 2.45 9.93 -5.34
CA LEU A 30 2.71 11.36 -5.29
C LEU A 30 3.56 11.76 -4.08
N GLU A 31 3.19 11.31 -2.88
CA GLU A 31 3.85 11.70 -1.63
C GLU A 31 5.27 11.15 -1.51
N ARG A 32 5.49 9.93 -1.98
CA ARG A 32 6.80 9.28 -1.91
C ARG A 32 7.73 9.69 -3.07
N LYS A 33 7.30 10.60 -3.96
CA LYS A 33 8.02 11.02 -5.18
C LYS A 33 8.59 9.84 -5.98
N THR A 34 7.96 8.68 -5.84
CA THR A 34 8.45 7.42 -6.35
C THR A 34 7.76 7.19 -7.67
N ILE A 35 8.36 7.70 -8.75
CA ILE A 35 8.31 6.94 -10.00
C ILE A 35 8.92 5.59 -9.65
N CYS A 36 8.22 4.50 -9.96
CA CYS A 36 8.46 3.03 -9.83
C CYS A 36 9.87 2.45 -9.57
N HIS A 37 10.82 3.21 -9.05
CA HIS A 37 12.26 2.99 -9.01
C HIS A 37 12.85 3.92 -7.93
N VAL A 38 12.62 3.59 -6.66
CA VAL A 38 13.54 4.09 -5.61
C VAL A 38 14.60 3.02 -5.48
N THR A 39 15.85 3.37 -5.79
CA THR A 39 17.02 2.50 -5.54
C THR A 39 16.86 1.09 -6.14
N ASP A 40 16.69 1.01 -7.46
CA ASP A 40 16.52 -0.24 -8.24
C ASP A 40 15.33 -1.15 -7.88
N ARG A 41 14.52 -0.74 -6.89
CA ARG A 41 13.31 -1.45 -6.46
C ARG A 41 12.04 -0.85 -7.04
N VAL A 42 11.12 -1.72 -7.41
CA VAL A 42 9.86 -1.40 -8.07
C VAL A 42 8.68 -1.61 -7.13
N MET A 43 7.95 -0.53 -6.85
CA MET A 43 6.71 -0.59 -6.06
C MET A 43 5.65 -1.45 -6.76
N PHE A 44 5.34 -1.09 -8.00
CA PHE A 44 4.49 -1.86 -8.90
C PHE A 44 4.80 -1.46 -10.33
N GLU A 45 4.84 -2.45 -11.20
CA GLU A 45 4.95 -2.24 -12.63
C GLU A 45 4.16 -3.28 -13.40
N ARG A 46 3.48 -2.80 -14.46
CA ARG A 46 2.83 -3.63 -15.46
C ARG A 46 3.35 -3.25 -16.84
N ILE A 47 4.03 -4.18 -17.49
CA ILE A 47 4.54 -4.01 -18.85
C ILE A 47 4.14 -5.18 -19.73
N THR A 48 4.34 -5.05 -21.02
CA THR A 48 4.21 -6.16 -21.98
C THR A 48 5.54 -6.88 -22.16
N ALA A 49 5.50 -8.14 -22.58
CA ALA A 49 6.70 -8.89 -22.97
C ALA A 49 7.53 -8.15 -24.03
N LYS A 50 6.87 -7.46 -24.98
CA LYS A 50 7.52 -6.59 -25.97
C LYS A 50 8.31 -5.44 -25.32
N GLU A 51 7.73 -4.76 -24.33
CA GLU A 51 8.41 -3.67 -23.64
C GLU A 51 9.59 -4.17 -22.81
N LEU A 52 9.45 -5.35 -22.18
CA LEU A 52 10.57 -5.98 -21.46
C LEU A 52 11.70 -6.36 -22.41
N LEU A 53 11.40 -6.98 -23.56
CA LEU A 53 12.39 -7.24 -24.62
C LEU A 53 13.10 -5.95 -25.05
N GLY A 54 12.35 -4.85 -25.21
CA GLY A 54 12.91 -3.54 -25.52
C GLY A 54 13.94 -3.06 -24.50
N ARG A 55 13.67 -3.27 -23.20
CA ARG A 55 14.60 -2.95 -22.10
C ARG A 55 15.84 -3.85 -22.09
N LEU A 56 15.70 -5.09 -22.56
CA LEU A 56 16.79 -6.05 -22.70
C LEU A 56 17.62 -5.87 -23.99
N GLY A 57 17.32 -4.84 -24.81
CA GLY A 57 18.04 -4.58 -26.06
C GLY A 57 17.46 -5.25 -27.30
N ASN A 58 16.22 -5.74 -27.23
CA ASN A 58 15.50 -6.47 -28.27
C ASN A 58 16.23 -7.74 -28.77
N PRO A 59 16.60 -8.67 -27.86
CA PRO A 59 17.11 -9.97 -28.29
C PRO A 59 16.05 -10.71 -29.11
N ALA A 60 16.48 -11.51 -30.08
CA ALA A 60 15.60 -12.47 -30.72
C ALA A 60 15.15 -13.51 -29.67
N PRO A 61 13.91 -14.03 -29.72
CA PRO A 61 13.43 -14.98 -28.69
C PRO A 61 14.35 -16.19 -28.50
N SER A 62 14.96 -16.71 -29.57
CA SER A 62 15.92 -17.83 -29.50
C SER A 62 17.19 -17.51 -28.71
N GLU A 63 17.56 -16.24 -28.58
CA GLU A 63 18.74 -15.80 -27.82
C GLU A 63 18.50 -15.81 -26.31
N LEU A 64 17.25 -15.96 -25.86
CA LEU A 64 16.88 -16.09 -24.45
C LEU A 64 17.05 -17.51 -23.91
N ILE A 65 17.17 -18.51 -24.79
CA ILE A 65 17.26 -19.93 -24.39
C ILE A 65 18.61 -20.16 -23.68
N GLY A 66 18.57 -20.73 -22.47
CA GLY A 66 19.77 -20.96 -21.65
C GLY A 66 20.33 -19.70 -20.98
N THR A 67 19.59 -18.58 -20.99
CA THR A 67 19.91 -17.39 -20.18
C THR A 67 19.03 -17.34 -18.93
N GLU A 68 19.32 -16.42 -18.01
CA GLU A 68 18.45 -16.15 -16.84
C GLU A 68 17.04 -15.67 -17.24
N GLN A 69 16.84 -15.27 -18.49
CA GLN A 69 15.59 -14.79 -19.05
C GLN A 69 14.87 -15.86 -19.91
N GLU A 70 15.25 -17.13 -19.81
CA GLU A 70 14.60 -18.23 -20.55
C GLU A 70 13.09 -18.30 -20.27
N TRP A 71 12.65 -17.97 -19.06
CA TRP A 71 11.22 -17.87 -18.73
C TRP A 71 10.46 -16.91 -19.67
N LEU A 72 11.10 -15.84 -20.16
CA LEU A 72 10.48 -14.88 -21.08
C LEU A 72 10.31 -15.49 -22.48
N TYR A 73 11.18 -16.42 -22.89
CA TYR A 73 10.98 -17.18 -24.12
C TYR A 73 9.69 -17.99 -24.05
N ASP A 74 9.46 -18.71 -22.96
CA ASP A 74 8.24 -19.51 -22.76
C ASP A 74 6.99 -18.62 -22.83
N VAL A 75 7.00 -17.46 -22.16
CA VAL A 75 5.90 -16.50 -22.21
C VAL A 75 5.65 -15.97 -23.62
N LEU A 76 6.71 -15.66 -24.37
CA LEU A 76 6.60 -15.18 -25.74
C LEU A 76 6.03 -16.25 -26.68
N MET A 77 6.36 -17.53 -26.47
CA MET A 77 5.84 -18.63 -27.28
C MET A 77 4.38 -18.98 -26.95
N ASP A 78 4.01 -18.91 -25.67
CA ASP A 78 2.67 -19.28 -25.19
C ASP A 78 1.65 -18.14 -25.34
N GLN A 79 2.01 -16.92 -24.91
CA GLN A 79 1.09 -15.79 -24.78
C GLN A 79 1.40 -14.64 -25.76
N GLY A 80 2.55 -14.66 -26.42
CA GLY A 80 2.94 -13.68 -27.43
C GLY A 80 3.46 -12.35 -26.88
N MET A 81 3.78 -11.43 -27.80
CA MET A 81 4.43 -10.14 -27.52
C MET A 81 3.63 -9.19 -26.60
N HIS A 82 2.32 -9.39 -26.50
CA HIS A 82 1.41 -8.55 -25.71
C HIS A 82 1.04 -9.17 -24.36
N ALA A 83 1.68 -10.30 -23.98
CA ALA A 83 1.56 -10.88 -22.65
C ALA A 83 1.89 -9.83 -21.58
N LYS A 84 1.04 -9.73 -20.56
CA LYS A 84 1.24 -8.79 -19.45
C LYS A 84 2.16 -9.41 -18.42
N LEU A 85 3.12 -8.62 -17.98
CA LEU A 85 4.12 -8.96 -16.98
C LEU A 85 4.00 -7.97 -15.82
N TYR A 86 4.14 -8.49 -14.61
CA TYR A 86 3.93 -7.77 -13.37
C TYR A 86 5.17 -7.88 -12.48
N ARG A 87 5.56 -6.79 -11.83
CA ARG A 87 6.65 -6.76 -10.85
C ARG A 87 6.28 -5.87 -9.67
N ALA A 88 6.53 -6.33 -8.45
CA ALA A 88 6.28 -5.58 -7.22
C ALA A 88 7.21 -6.09 -6.11
N ASP A 89 8.36 -5.46 -5.95
CA ASP A 89 9.50 -6.01 -5.18
C ASP A 89 9.26 -6.07 -3.67
N ALA A 90 8.31 -5.31 -3.12
CA ALA A 90 7.91 -5.43 -1.72
C ALA A 90 6.81 -6.49 -1.49
N TYR A 91 6.15 -6.93 -2.56
CA TYR A 91 5.02 -7.86 -2.51
C TYR A 91 5.46 -9.28 -2.85
N THR A 92 6.20 -9.44 -3.95
CA THR A 92 6.81 -10.69 -4.35
C THR A 92 8.15 -10.81 -3.64
N LYS A 93 8.32 -11.84 -2.81
CA LYS A 93 9.59 -12.11 -2.09
C LYS A 93 10.81 -12.33 -3.01
N ASP A 94 10.59 -12.35 -4.32
CA ASP A 94 11.60 -12.45 -5.34
C ASP A 94 12.03 -11.04 -5.78
N ASP A 95 13.19 -10.61 -5.26
CA ASP A 95 13.76 -9.30 -5.54
C ASP A 95 14.00 -9.14 -7.05
N GLY A 96 13.15 -8.34 -7.70
CA GLY A 96 13.40 -7.81 -9.02
C GLY A 96 12.89 -8.62 -10.21
N SER A 97 12.14 -9.69 -9.96
CA SER A 97 11.63 -10.59 -11.02
C SER A 97 10.27 -10.16 -11.54
N TYR A 98 10.03 -10.34 -12.84
CA TYR A 98 8.70 -10.22 -13.41
C TYR A 98 7.96 -11.55 -13.34
N SER A 99 6.66 -11.49 -13.14
CA SER A 99 5.74 -12.64 -13.16
C SER A 99 4.65 -12.44 -14.21
N ILE A 100 4.13 -13.54 -14.74
CA ILE A 100 2.90 -13.58 -15.55
C ILE A 100 1.63 -13.56 -14.69
N GLU A 101 1.76 -13.90 -13.41
CA GLU A 101 0.63 -13.90 -12.49
C GLU A 101 0.22 -12.45 -12.19
N PRO A 102 -1.07 -12.10 -12.35
CA PRO A 102 -1.53 -10.76 -12.07
C PRO A 102 -1.28 -10.37 -10.61
N ILE A 103 -0.61 -9.23 -10.40
CA ILE A 103 -0.41 -8.63 -9.08
C ILE A 103 -1.44 -7.51 -8.89
N ASN A 104 -2.09 -7.48 -7.73
CA ASN A 104 -2.98 -6.39 -7.34
C ASN A 104 -2.15 -5.16 -6.96
N GLU A 105 -2.27 -4.08 -7.73
CA GLU A 105 -1.53 -2.83 -7.53
C GLU A 105 -1.77 -2.20 -6.15
N TYR A 106 -2.99 -2.31 -5.61
CA TYR A 106 -3.33 -1.81 -4.28
C TYR A 106 -2.57 -2.57 -3.19
N GLU A 107 -2.57 -3.91 -3.24
CA GLU A 107 -1.85 -4.75 -2.27
C GLU A 107 -0.33 -4.59 -2.38
N ALA A 108 0.19 -4.43 -3.60
CA ALA A 108 1.59 -4.13 -3.85
C ALA A 108 2.00 -2.78 -3.24
N THR A 109 1.17 -1.75 -3.43
CA THR A 109 1.41 -0.42 -2.87
C THR A 109 1.33 -0.43 -1.34
N LEU A 110 0.39 -1.19 -0.74
CA LEU A 110 0.33 -1.39 0.70
C LEU A 110 1.58 -2.07 1.26
N SER A 111 2.04 -3.13 0.59
CA SER A 111 3.24 -3.87 1.00
C SER A 111 4.47 -2.96 0.96
N TRP A 112 4.61 -2.17 -0.11
CA TRP A 112 5.66 -1.16 -0.23
C TRP A 112 5.61 -0.12 0.89
N LEU A 113 4.44 0.45 1.16
CA LEU A 113 4.27 1.45 2.21
C LEU A 113 4.61 0.88 3.60
N SER A 114 4.31 -0.40 3.85
CA SER A 114 4.54 -1.04 5.13
C SER A 114 6.02 -1.21 5.52
N GLU A 115 6.95 -1.24 4.56
CA GLU A 115 8.37 -1.52 4.84
C GLU A 115 9.04 -0.44 5.72
N GLU A 116 8.60 0.81 5.58
CA GLU A 116 9.11 1.95 6.34
C GLU A 116 8.35 2.18 7.65
N LEU A 117 7.24 1.48 7.85
CA LEU A 117 6.34 1.63 8.99
C LEU A 117 6.59 0.53 10.02
N ASP A 118 6.24 0.83 11.26
CA ASP A 118 6.14 -0.19 12.32
C ASP A 118 4.78 -0.89 12.26
N THR A 119 3.74 -0.12 11.92
CA THR A 119 2.39 -0.62 11.70
C THR A 119 1.66 0.26 10.68
N ILE A 120 0.82 -0.37 9.86
CA ILE A 120 -0.17 0.31 9.02
C ILE A 120 -1.53 -0.30 9.28
N LEU A 121 -2.54 0.54 9.49
CA LEU A 121 -3.94 0.14 9.59
C LEU A 121 -4.71 0.76 8.43
N VAL A 122 -5.48 -0.07 7.74
CA VAL A 122 -6.35 0.38 6.65
C VAL A 122 -7.75 -0.13 6.91
N PHE A 123 -8.71 0.80 6.88
CA PHE A 123 -10.12 0.52 7.05
C PHE A 123 -10.85 0.86 5.76
N GLU A 124 -11.63 -0.06 5.23
CA GLU A 124 -12.27 0.08 3.92
C GLU A 124 -13.59 0.85 3.97
N SER A 125 -14.09 1.09 5.19
CA SER A 125 -15.32 1.82 5.46
C SER A 125 -15.21 2.73 6.69
N ILE A 126 -16.13 3.68 6.78
CA ILE A 126 -16.23 4.55 7.96
C ILE A 126 -16.70 3.76 9.19
N GLU A 127 -17.50 2.72 8.98
CA GLU A 127 -17.97 1.82 10.02
C GLU A 127 -16.80 1.04 10.64
N GLU A 128 -15.91 0.49 9.82
CA GLU A 128 -14.69 -0.20 10.27
C GLU A 128 -13.76 0.75 11.01
N ALA A 129 -13.52 1.94 10.46
CA ALA A 129 -12.67 2.95 11.10
C ALA A 129 -13.24 3.39 12.47
N ARG A 130 -14.57 3.54 12.58
CA ARG A 130 -15.24 3.84 13.85
C ARG A 130 -15.15 2.69 14.83
N ALA A 131 -15.36 1.46 14.38
CA ALA A 131 -15.24 0.27 15.23
C ALA A 131 -13.82 0.15 15.80
N ALA A 132 -12.80 0.48 15.00
CA ALA A 132 -11.41 0.44 15.41
C ALA A 132 -11.09 1.40 16.58
N LEU A 133 -11.78 2.54 16.71
CA LEU A 133 -11.61 3.44 17.86
C LEU A 133 -11.95 2.77 19.21
N TYR A 134 -12.78 1.72 19.20
CA TYR A 134 -13.22 1.01 20.40
C TYR A 134 -12.41 -0.26 20.68
N ASP A 135 -11.59 -0.72 19.74
CA ASP A 135 -10.75 -1.90 19.91
C ASP A 135 -9.31 -1.52 20.24
N MET A 136 -8.99 -1.50 21.54
CA MET A 136 -7.66 -1.15 22.05
C MET A 136 -6.53 -2.01 21.48
N ARG A 137 -6.82 -3.23 20.99
CA ARG A 137 -5.80 -4.12 20.43
C ARG A 137 -5.12 -3.51 19.20
N ASN A 138 -5.85 -2.69 18.44
CA ASN A 138 -5.32 -2.01 17.26
C ASN A 138 -4.31 -0.91 17.60
N TRP A 139 -4.25 -0.45 18.86
CA TRP A 139 -3.49 0.72 19.28
C TRP A 139 -2.36 0.41 20.26
N LEU A 140 -2.20 -0.86 20.66
CA LEU A 140 -1.27 -1.24 21.73
C LEU A 140 0.20 -1.27 21.31
N PHE A 141 0.53 -1.34 20.01
CA PHE A 141 1.87 -1.80 19.59
C PHE A 141 2.83 -0.74 19.06
N SER A 142 2.38 0.44 18.62
CA SER A 142 3.29 1.50 18.15
C SER A 142 2.53 2.80 17.91
N GLY A 143 2.91 3.92 18.51
CA GLY A 143 2.27 5.24 18.27
C GLY A 143 0.85 5.44 18.86
N GLY A 144 0.29 4.42 19.52
CA GLY A 144 -0.92 4.41 20.35
C GLY A 144 -1.91 5.58 20.20
N MET A 145 -2.15 6.29 21.32
CA MET A 145 -3.21 7.31 21.43
C MET A 145 -3.12 8.42 20.37
N GLU A 146 -1.96 8.68 19.79
CA GLU A 146 -1.79 9.69 18.74
C GLU A 146 -2.37 9.22 17.40
N GLY A 147 -2.18 7.95 17.04
CA GLY A 147 -2.85 7.34 15.89
C GLY A 147 -4.36 7.27 16.08
N LEU A 148 -4.81 6.94 17.30
CA LEU A 148 -6.23 6.95 17.66
C LEU A 148 -6.83 8.35 17.57
N THR A 149 -6.13 9.36 18.09
CA THR A 149 -6.57 10.77 18.05
C THR A 149 -6.61 11.26 16.61
N GLY A 150 -5.58 10.97 15.81
CA GLY A 150 -5.56 11.34 14.39
C GLY A 150 -6.69 10.69 13.58
N LEU A 151 -7.02 9.42 13.86
CA LEU A 151 -8.16 8.76 13.23
C LEU A 151 -9.49 9.40 13.66
N ALA A 152 -9.64 9.75 14.94
CA ALA A 152 -10.83 10.43 15.44
C ALA A 152 -11.01 11.81 14.77
N ASP A 153 -9.95 12.61 14.69
CA ASP A 153 -9.97 13.92 14.03
C ASP A 153 -10.32 13.80 12.54
N LEU A 154 -9.74 12.80 11.85
CA LEU A 154 -10.04 12.53 10.45
C LEU A 154 -11.51 12.14 10.22
N LEU A 155 -12.07 11.33 11.11
CA LEU A 155 -13.49 10.93 11.07
C LEU A 155 -14.43 12.09 11.37
N GLU A 156 -14.03 13.06 12.22
CA GLU A 156 -14.80 14.29 12.46
C GLU A 156 -14.74 15.27 11.29
N ALA A 157 -13.60 15.37 10.62
CA ALA A 157 -13.41 16.22 9.44
C ALA A 157 -14.09 15.65 8.19
N THR A 158 -14.37 14.35 8.16
CA THR A 158 -15.08 13.70 7.07
C THR A 158 -16.57 14.06 7.12
N PRO A 159 -17.14 14.74 6.10
CA PRO A 159 -18.55 15.09 6.10
C PRO A 159 -19.42 13.83 5.92
N THR A 160 -19.86 13.28 7.04
CA THR A 160 -21.02 12.39 7.10
C THR A 160 -22.15 13.14 7.80
N SER A 161 -23.37 13.00 7.30
CA SER A 161 -24.59 13.45 7.96
C SER A 161 -24.74 12.73 9.31
N GLY A 162 -24.06 13.24 10.35
CA GLY A 162 -24.02 12.59 11.67
C GLY A 162 -22.86 13.07 12.54
N THR A 163 -22.79 14.38 12.79
CA THR A 163 -21.90 15.05 13.75
C THR A 163 -22.30 14.76 15.20
N ALA A 164 -21.43 14.12 16.00
CA ALA A 164 -21.35 14.21 17.49
C ALA A 164 -20.48 13.11 18.17
N LEU A 165 -20.12 12.02 17.50
CA LEU A 165 -19.64 10.80 18.17
C LEU A 165 -18.14 10.78 18.55
N GLY A 166 -17.25 11.45 17.81
CA GLY A 166 -15.80 11.40 18.05
C GLY A 166 -15.39 12.00 19.41
N LYS A 167 -15.88 13.22 19.72
CA LYS A 167 -15.65 13.91 20.99
C LYS A 167 -16.09 13.14 22.25
N ALA A 168 -17.17 12.36 22.17
CA ALA A 168 -17.67 11.62 23.34
C ALA A 168 -16.71 10.52 23.79
N VAL A 169 -16.07 9.83 22.83
CA VAL A 169 -15.10 8.77 23.09
C VAL A 169 -13.81 9.37 23.67
N LEU A 170 -13.31 10.46 23.08
CA LEU A 170 -12.12 11.17 23.59
C LEU A 170 -12.32 11.73 25.01
N GLN A 171 -13.50 12.30 25.32
CA GLN A 171 -13.81 12.79 26.67
C GLN A 171 -13.91 11.67 27.71
N GLN A 172 -14.51 10.53 27.35
CA GLN A 172 -14.61 9.38 28.26
C GLN A 172 -13.22 8.81 28.57
N PHE A 173 -12.30 8.81 27.61
CA PHE A 173 -10.91 8.37 27.82
C PHE A 173 -10.08 9.34 28.66
N GLN A 174 -10.18 10.66 28.44
CA GLN A 174 -9.50 11.65 29.29
C GLN A 174 -9.95 11.54 30.76
N LEU A 175 -11.23 11.24 31.00
CA LEU A 175 -11.78 11.00 32.33
C LEU A 175 -11.29 9.70 32.98
N CYS A 176 -11.01 8.65 32.18
CA CYS A 176 -10.46 7.40 32.67
C CYS A 176 -8.95 7.49 32.95
N ALA A 177 -8.17 8.18 32.10
CA ALA A 177 -6.73 8.36 32.29
C ALA A 177 -6.38 9.31 33.44
N ALA A 178 -7.25 10.27 33.78
CA ALA A 178 -7.07 11.15 34.93
C ALA A 178 -7.38 10.49 36.30
N ARG A 179 -7.82 9.23 36.30
CA ARG A 179 -8.20 8.47 37.53
C ARG A 179 -7.20 7.37 37.91
N THR A 180 -6.08 7.24 37.18
CA THR A 180 -4.95 6.37 37.48
C THR A 180 -3.72 7.20 37.83
#